data_AF-A0AA43H1G6-F1
#
_entry.id   AF-A0AA43H1G6-F1
#
_cell.length_a   1.000
_cell.length_b   1.000
_cell.length_c   1.000
_cell.angle_alpha   90.00
_cell.angle_beta   90.00
_cell.angle_gamma   90.00
#
_symmetry.space_group_name_H-M   'P 1'
#
loop_
_entity.id
_entity.type
_entity.pdbx_description
1 polymer ?
#
loop_
_entity_poly.entity_id
_entity_poly.type
_entity_poly.pdbx_seq_one_letter_code
_entity_poly.pdbx_strand_id
1 'polypeptide(L)'
;MSMSEHHRGVWIWNLSKIRSDYLEQLDKCHVKRIYLKVFDGKRNQQQNPTFWDWQCSPQIVQSFKSRGIEVYGWGYHYGTSDVEQQVEKVKQALDCGLDGYVLDVEEEVKDESTHPYVEKLLLALRPLVKKGSLGYTSFGYPEFHRQIPWGILDKYCDIALPQIYFEKFSFRPTTQEKVEACLKAHKQLGLTKPILPIWGSEADANNPATAAELQNYLNQYSGSSIWRIPNTDERGEAWNLKYIPEDSNLPVPTSTLRRGSKGSDVETLQKLLNEKGFNAGQVDGDFGPQTEAAVRKFQTQARIEVDGIVGFQTWQALADKSTNPNNPNGTGLISLKNIPNKEIQGFFFPSDNPFAKTAISSNPKRWIGEPGQRARYLQDEDMPVVENPQVRSPEQIRQVIDYLNVADPQNKRYWPQGGETYCNIFARDVMRCLRAPLTHWVGKKEQGANEMYDWLNNPTNGWKSVSVNIAISSAAQGIPTLVCWKNPRGIGHIAVVRPEPGQPNNPRIAQAGARNFANNLMTEGFGSRKVGYFIYKN
;
A
#
# COMPACT_ATOMS: atom_id res chain seq x y z
N MET A 1 28.88 15.36 -24.21
CA MET A 1 28.14 14.98 -22.98
C MET A 1 28.19 13.47 -22.93
N SER A 2 28.76 12.87 -21.88
CA SER A 2 28.86 11.41 -21.80
C SER A 2 27.47 10.80 -21.86
N MET A 3 27.29 9.74 -22.65
CA MET A 3 26.05 8.95 -22.63
C MET A 3 25.84 8.54 -21.16
N SER A 4 24.73 8.96 -20.56
CA SER A 4 24.37 8.51 -19.22
C SER A 4 24.35 6.99 -19.24
N GLU A 5 25.23 6.36 -18.48
CA GLU A 5 25.35 4.90 -18.45
C GLU A 5 24.01 4.31 -17.99
N HIS A 6 23.38 3.48 -18.83
CA HIS A 6 22.12 2.84 -18.44
C HIS A 6 22.42 1.83 -17.34
N HIS A 7 21.76 1.97 -16.20
CA HIS A 7 21.92 1.04 -15.08
C HIS A 7 21.44 -0.36 -15.42
N ARG A 8 22.19 -1.35 -14.92
CA ARG A 8 21.85 -2.78 -14.95
C ARG A 8 20.60 -3.03 -14.12
N GLY A 9 19.72 -3.89 -14.62
CA GLY A 9 18.39 -4.07 -14.06
C GLY A 9 18.00 -5.50 -13.70
N VAL A 10 17.02 -5.62 -12.81
CA VAL A 10 16.33 -6.90 -12.53
C VAL A 10 14.82 -6.69 -12.56
N TRP A 11 14.10 -7.62 -13.17
CA TRP A 11 12.65 -7.61 -13.25
C TRP A 11 12.03 -8.36 -12.09
N ILE A 12 11.00 -7.77 -11.49
CA ILE A 12 10.29 -8.26 -10.32
C ILE A 12 8.82 -8.42 -10.69
N TRP A 13 8.39 -9.68 -10.81
CA TRP A 13 6.99 -10.02 -11.02
C TRP A 13 6.17 -9.93 -9.73
N ASN A 14 6.66 -10.59 -8.67
CA ASN A 14 5.98 -10.63 -7.39
C ASN A 14 6.94 -10.27 -6.24
N LEU A 15 6.82 -9.04 -5.73
CA LEU A 15 7.63 -8.52 -4.64
C LEU A 15 7.41 -9.26 -3.33
N SER A 16 6.20 -9.77 -3.05
CA SER A 16 5.93 -10.54 -1.82
C SER A 16 6.59 -11.91 -1.82
N LYS A 17 7.07 -12.38 -2.98
CA LYS A 17 7.79 -13.65 -3.16
C LYS A 17 9.31 -13.50 -3.14
N ILE A 18 9.81 -12.30 -2.86
CA ILE A 18 11.24 -12.01 -2.73
C ILE A 18 11.69 -12.24 -1.27
N ARG A 19 13.01 -12.34 -1.00
CA ARG A 19 13.60 -12.64 0.33
C ARG A 19 14.17 -11.38 1.01
N SER A 20 14.33 -11.39 2.33
CA SER A 20 14.62 -10.23 3.22
C SER A 20 15.88 -9.46 2.88
N ASP A 21 16.90 -10.19 2.46
CA ASP A 21 18.18 -9.67 2.08
C ASP A 21 18.25 -9.25 0.60
N TYR A 22 17.15 -9.30 -0.16
CA TYR A 22 17.20 -9.06 -1.61
C TYR A 22 17.79 -7.70 -1.96
N LEU A 23 17.48 -6.65 -1.19
CA LEU A 23 18.10 -5.34 -1.38
C LEU A 23 19.62 -5.38 -1.19
N GLU A 24 20.12 -6.16 -0.23
CA GLU A 24 21.55 -6.36 -0.02
C GLU A 24 22.19 -7.15 -1.17
N GLN A 25 21.46 -8.13 -1.72
CA GLN A 25 21.91 -8.85 -2.90
C GLN A 25 22.01 -7.92 -4.10
N LEU A 26 21.01 -7.09 -4.37
CA LEU A 26 21.07 -6.10 -5.46
C LEU A 26 22.30 -5.19 -5.34
N ASP A 27 22.62 -4.74 -4.11
CA ASP A 27 23.83 -3.97 -3.84
C ASP A 27 25.12 -4.76 -4.14
N LYS A 28 25.20 -6.03 -3.72
CA LYS A 28 26.33 -6.94 -4.05
C LYS A 28 26.45 -7.22 -5.55
N CYS A 29 25.34 -7.25 -6.28
CA CYS A 29 25.29 -7.43 -7.74
C CYS A 29 25.65 -6.16 -8.52
N HIS A 30 25.84 -5.02 -7.84
CA HIS A 30 25.88 -3.70 -8.47
C HIS A 30 24.67 -3.42 -9.39
N VAL A 31 23.50 -3.93 -9.01
CA VAL A 31 22.24 -3.63 -9.70
C VAL A 31 21.73 -2.28 -9.20
N LYS A 32 21.50 -1.35 -10.12
CA LYS A 32 21.07 0.02 -9.83
C LYS A 32 19.73 0.38 -10.47
N ARG A 33 19.01 -0.62 -11.00
CA ARG A 33 17.64 -0.49 -11.46
C ARG A 33 16.82 -1.73 -11.15
N ILE A 34 15.54 -1.55 -10.85
CA ILE A 34 14.55 -2.62 -10.86
C ILE A 34 13.38 -2.28 -11.77
N TYR A 35 12.73 -3.31 -12.30
CA TYR A 35 11.47 -3.23 -13.05
C TYR A 35 10.40 -3.95 -12.25
N LEU A 36 9.56 -3.20 -11.54
CA LEU A 36 8.50 -3.71 -10.67
C LEU A 36 7.21 -3.89 -11.45
N LYS A 37 6.56 -5.05 -11.34
CA LYS A 37 5.24 -5.29 -11.93
C LYS A 37 4.20 -4.47 -11.17
N VAL A 38 3.59 -3.51 -11.85
CA VAL A 38 2.65 -2.56 -11.22
C VAL A 38 1.30 -2.50 -11.91
N PHE A 39 1.18 -3.08 -13.10
CA PHE A 39 -0.01 -2.92 -13.92
C PHE A 39 -0.35 -4.16 -14.73
N ASP A 40 -1.64 -4.45 -14.81
CA ASP A 40 -2.21 -5.38 -15.78
C ASP A 40 -3.27 -4.67 -16.63
N GLY A 41 -3.07 -4.73 -17.94
CA GLY A 41 -4.04 -4.29 -18.91
C GLY A 41 -5.23 -5.23 -19.00
N LYS A 42 -6.22 -4.80 -19.78
CA LYS A 42 -7.41 -5.57 -20.08
C LYS A 42 -7.14 -6.49 -21.26
N ARG A 43 -7.12 -7.81 -21.05
CA ARG A 43 -6.91 -8.77 -22.16
C ARG A 43 -8.20 -9.06 -22.94
N ASN A 44 -9.35 -9.00 -22.28
CA ASN A 44 -10.67 -9.24 -22.88
C ASN A 44 -11.74 -8.35 -22.22
N GLN A 45 -12.96 -8.34 -22.76
CA GLN A 45 -14.01 -7.42 -22.31
C GLN A 45 -14.42 -7.53 -20.83
N GLN A 46 -14.11 -8.63 -20.15
CA GLN A 46 -14.54 -8.94 -18.78
C GLN A 46 -13.56 -8.45 -17.71
N GLN A 47 -12.35 -8.05 -18.08
CA GLN A 47 -11.33 -7.55 -17.16
C GLN A 47 -11.25 -6.03 -17.22
N ASN A 48 -10.84 -5.39 -16.13
CA ASN A 48 -10.53 -3.96 -16.11
C ASN A 48 -9.03 -3.77 -15.90
N PRO A 49 -8.42 -2.73 -16.51
CA PRO A 49 -7.04 -2.40 -16.23
C PRO A 49 -6.84 -2.15 -14.73
N THR A 50 -5.84 -2.80 -14.15
CA THR A 50 -5.64 -2.84 -12.70
C THR A 50 -4.24 -2.35 -12.36
N PHE A 51 -4.18 -1.36 -11.48
CA PHE A 51 -2.96 -0.94 -10.80
C PHE A 51 -2.76 -1.81 -9.55
N TRP A 52 -1.55 -2.34 -9.36
CA TRP A 52 -1.17 -3.19 -8.24
C TRP A 52 -0.57 -2.35 -7.11
N ASP A 53 -1.44 -1.66 -6.38
CA ASP A 53 -1.10 -0.81 -5.23
C ASP A 53 -0.37 -1.56 -4.10
N TRP A 54 -0.60 -2.86 -3.97
CA TRP A 54 0.07 -3.74 -3.01
C TRP A 54 1.56 -3.99 -3.33
N GLN A 55 2.00 -3.83 -4.59
CA GLN A 55 3.43 -3.89 -4.95
C GLN A 55 4.06 -2.53 -5.18
N CYS A 56 3.25 -1.53 -5.50
CA CYS A 56 3.72 -0.20 -5.85
C CYS A 56 3.07 0.84 -4.94
N SER A 57 3.84 1.30 -3.97
CA SER A 57 3.48 2.40 -3.08
C SER A 57 4.66 3.36 -2.94
N PRO A 58 4.43 4.63 -2.53
CA PRO A 58 5.52 5.56 -2.25
C PRO A 58 6.59 5.00 -1.31
N GLN A 59 6.18 4.22 -0.30
CA GLN A 59 7.07 3.61 0.69
C GLN A 59 7.95 2.52 0.06
N ILE A 60 7.35 1.64 -0.76
CA ILE A 60 8.08 0.58 -1.45
C ILE A 60 9.09 1.23 -2.40
N VAL A 61 8.65 2.17 -3.24
CA VAL A 61 9.52 2.88 -4.18
C VAL A 61 10.65 3.61 -3.44
N GLN A 62 10.34 4.29 -2.33
CA GLN A 62 11.35 5.00 -1.54
C GLN A 62 12.37 4.05 -0.89
N SER A 63 11.99 2.82 -0.54
CA SER A 63 12.91 1.83 0.05
C SER A 63 14.07 1.49 -0.92
N PHE A 64 13.77 1.30 -2.20
CA PHE A 64 14.77 1.09 -3.24
C PHE A 64 15.57 2.38 -3.52
N LYS A 65 14.88 3.53 -3.63
CA LYS A 65 15.53 4.80 -3.94
C LYS A 65 16.49 5.26 -2.86
N SER A 66 16.22 4.95 -1.59
CA SER A 66 17.12 5.23 -0.46
C SER A 66 18.49 4.53 -0.59
N ARG A 67 18.58 3.49 -1.42
CA ARG A 67 19.81 2.73 -1.74
C ARG A 67 20.42 3.13 -3.10
N GLY A 68 19.90 4.19 -3.72
CA GLY A 68 20.33 4.65 -5.02
C GLY A 68 19.93 3.71 -6.17
N ILE A 69 18.85 2.94 -6.00
CA ILE A 69 18.29 2.07 -7.04
C ILE A 69 17.16 2.82 -7.76
N GLU A 70 17.22 2.87 -9.09
CA GLU A 70 16.13 3.37 -9.93
C GLU A 70 14.97 2.38 -9.94
N VAL A 71 13.74 2.89 -9.82
CA VAL A 71 12.54 2.05 -9.79
C VAL A 71 11.68 2.34 -11.01
N TYR A 72 11.62 1.40 -11.94
CA TYR A 72 10.73 1.45 -13.08
C TYR A 72 9.50 0.58 -12.80
N GLY A 73 8.32 1.07 -13.15
CA GLY A 73 7.12 0.24 -13.21
C GLY A 73 7.04 -0.49 -14.56
N TRP A 74 6.40 -1.64 -14.61
CA TRP A 74 6.02 -2.26 -15.87
C TRP A 74 4.66 -2.95 -15.77
N GLY A 75 4.05 -3.19 -16.93
CA GLY A 75 2.78 -3.89 -17.00
C GLY A 75 2.38 -4.32 -18.40
N TYR A 76 1.40 -5.22 -18.47
CA TYR A 76 0.93 -5.76 -19.75
C TYR A 76 0.01 -4.78 -20.46
N HIS A 77 0.26 -4.54 -21.73
CA HIS A 77 -0.57 -3.71 -22.59
C HIS A 77 -0.96 -4.48 -23.85
N TYR A 78 -2.25 -4.83 -23.93
CA TYR A 78 -2.79 -5.72 -24.96
C TYR A 78 -3.35 -4.98 -26.19
N GLY A 79 -3.04 -3.68 -26.36
CA GLY A 79 -3.51 -2.91 -27.52
C GLY A 79 -5.02 -2.63 -27.55
N THR A 80 -5.68 -2.55 -26.38
CA THR A 80 -7.13 -2.38 -26.26
C THR A 80 -7.59 -0.92 -26.24
N SER A 81 -8.87 -0.70 -26.54
CA SER A 81 -9.46 0.64 -26.74
C SER A 81 -9.66 1.47 -25.46
N ASP A 82 -9.53 0.86 -24.27
CA ASP A 82 -9.66 1.51 -22.96
C ASP A 82 -8.45 2.37 -22.54
N VAL A 83 -7.81 3.03 -23.51
CA VAL A 83 -6.58 3.81 -23.35
C VAL A 83 -6.63 4.76 -22.15
N GLU A 84 -7.73 5.49 -21.96
CA GLU A 84 -7.86 6.47 -20.87
C GLU A 84 -7.80 5.82 -19.48
N GLN A 85 -8.41 4.63 -19.33
CA GLN A 85 -8.36 3.88 -18.07
C GLN A 85 -6.95 3.35 -17.80
N GLN A 86 -6.25 2.86 -18.84
CA GLN A 86 -4.85 2.43 -18.70
C GLN A 86 -3.95 3.60 -18.30
N VAL A 87 -4.11 4.76 -18.94
CA VAL A 87 -3.36 5.98 -18.60
C VAL A 87 -3.61 6.38 -17.14
N GLU A 88 -4.85 6.31 -16.65
CA GLU A 88 -5.16 6.61 -15.25
C GLU A 88 -4.43 5.65 -14.29
N LYS A 89 -4.42 4.34 -14.58
CA LYS A 89 -3.75 3.35 -13.73
C LYS A 89 -2.22 3.46 -13.76
N VAL A 90 -1.64 3.68 -14.94
CA VAL A 90 -0.20 3.91 -15.06
C VAL A 90 0.19 5.23 -14.38
N LYS A 91 -0.65 6.26 -14.44
CA LYS A 91 -0.44 7.50 -13.69
C LYS A 91 -0.44 7.24 -12.17
N GLN A 92 -1.35 6.42 -11.65
CA GLN A 92 -1.35 6.03 -10.23
C GLN A 92 -0.02 5.35 -9.83
N ALA A 93 0.51 4.48 -10.70
CA ALA A 93 1.82 3.88 -10.48
C ALA A 93 2.95 4.94 -10.49
N LEU A 94 2.97 5.83 -11.49
CA LEU A 94 3.97 6.90 -11.59
C LEU A 94 3.91 7.85 -10.39
N ASP A 95 2.72 8.16 -9.88
CA ASP A 95 2.49 9.00 -8.70
C ASP A 95 3.06 8.36 -7.40
N CYS A 96 3.41 7.07 -7.41
CA CYS A 96 4.18 6.43 -6.33
C CYS A 96 5.68 6.81 -6.33
N GLY A 97 6.12 7.62 -7.29
CA GLY A 97 7.49 8.14 -7.36
C GLY A 97 8.45 7.31 -8.20
N LEU A 98 7.93 6.50 -9.13
CA LEU A 98 8.71 5.74 -10.09
C LEU A 98 9.61 6.65 -10.93
N ASP A 99 10.78 6.13 -11.30
CA ASP A 99 11.75 6.81 -12.16
C ASP A 99 11.51 6.54 -13.65
N GLY A 100 10.61 5.61 -14.00
CA GLY A 100 10.28 5.31 -15.39
C GLY A 100 9.17 4.26 -15.49
N TYR A 101 8.74 3.97 -16.72
CA TYR A 101 7.71 2.97 -16.97
C TYR A 101 8.00 2.19 -18.25
N VAL A 102 7.74 0.89 -18.25
CA VAL A 102 7.92 0.01 -19.41
C VAL A 102 6.60 -0.68 -19.77
N LEU A 103 6.20 -0.55 -21.03
CA LEU A 103 5.07 -1.30 -21.56
C LEU A 103 5.53 -2.69 -21.98
N ASP A 104 4.85 -3.72 -21.51
CA ASP A 104 5.00 -5.08 -22.03
C ASP A 104 3.96 -5.32 -23.13
N VAL A 105 4.43 -5.49 -24.37
CA VAL A 105 3.62 -5.61 -25.59
C VAL A 105 4.08 -6.82 -26.41
N GLU A 106 3.18 -7.78 -26.60
CA GLU A 106 3.52 -9.09 -27.19
C GLU A 106 2.50 -9.52 -28.27
N GLU A 107 1.96 -10.73 -28.19
CA GLU A 107 1.16 -11.36 -29.23
C GLU A 107 -0.06 -10.52 -29.63
N GLU A 108 -0.75 -9.95 -28.64
CA GLU A 108 -2.00 -9.21 -28.85
C GLU A 108 -1.84 -7.99 -29.73
N VAL A 109 -0.66 -7.34 -29.74
CA VAL A 109 -0.44 -6.14 -30.55
C VAL A 109 0.05 -6.44 -31.97
N LYS A 110 0.12 -7.72 -32.38
CA LYS A 110 0.37 -8.10 -33.78
C LYS A 110 -0.85 -7.84 -34.68
N ASP A 111 -2.05 -7.74 -34.11
CA ASP A 111 -3.23 -7.32 -34.86
C ASP A 111 -3.12 -5.82 -35.16
N GLU A 112 -2.99 -5.46 -36.44
CA GLU A 112 -2.83 -4.08 -36.89
C GLU A 112 -3.98 -3.16 -36.45
N SER A 113 -5.18 -3.71 -36.19
CA SER A 113 -6.31 -2.95 -35.66
C SER A 113 -6.06 -2.38 -34.26
N THR A 114 -5.09 -2.93 -33.52
CA THR A 114 -4.69 -2.47 -32.19
C THR A 114 -3.72 -1.28 -32.21
N HIS A 115 -2.99 -1.08 -33.32
CA HIS A 115 -1.91 -0.10 -33.42
C HIS A 115 -2.34 1.34 -33.09
N PRO A 116 -3.51 1.83 -33.53
CA PRO A 116 -3.97 3.17 -33.15
C PRO A 116 -4.14 3.34 -31.63
N TYR A 117 -4.53 2.27 -30.92
CA TYR A 117 -4.67 2.31 -29.46
C TYR A 117 -3.31 2.31 -28.77
N VAL A 118 -2.34 1.53 -29.29
CA VAL A 118 -0.95 1.55 -28.82
C VAL A 118 -0.33 2.94 -29.01
N GLU A 119 -0.48 3.57 -30.18
CA GLU A 119 0.03 4.93 -30.42
C GLU A 119 -0.65 5.96 -29.50
N LYS A 120 -1.98 5.91 -29.37
CA LYS A 120 -2.71 6.82 -28.48
C LYS A 120 -2.27 6.68 -27.03
N LEU A 121 -2.04 5.45 -26.56
CA LEU A 121 -1.53 5.17 -25.22
C LEU A 121 -0.14 5.77 -25.02
N LEU A 122 0.80 5.51 -25.93
CA LEU A 122 2.17 6.01 -25.83
C LEU A 122 2.22 7.55 -25.86
N LEU A 123 1.44 8.17 -26.75
CA LEU A 123 1.31 9.63 -26.82
C LEU A 123 0.83 10.22 -25.49
N ALA A 124 -0.11 9.55 -24.82
CA ALA A 124 -0.65 9.99 -23.53
C ALA A 124 0.29 9.71 -22.35
N LEU A 125 1.00 8.58 -22.34
CA LEU A 125 1.93 8.21 -21.26
C LEU A 125 3.22 9.01 -21.30
N ARG A 126 3.71 9.38 -22.50
CA ARG A 126 4.99 10.07 -22.67
C ARG A 126 5.17 11.30 -21.76
N PRO A 127 4.25 12.28 -21.71
CA PRO A 127 4.39 13.44 -20.84
C PRO A 127 4.26 13.13 -19.33
N LEU A 128 3.75 11.96 -18.95
CA LEU A 128 3.60 11.55 -17.55
C LEU A 128 4.91 11.01 -16.96
N VAL A 129 5.77 10.43 -17.80
CA VAL A 129 7.10 9.95 -17.40
C VAL A 129 8.07 11.14 -17.34
N LYS A 130 8.03 11.86 -16.22
CA LYS A 130 8.81 13.09 -16.00
C LYS A 130 10.28 12.84 -15.67
N LYS A 131 10.58 11.67 -15.13
CA LYS A 131 11.92 11.23 -14.75
C LYS A 131 12.25 9.96 -15.54
N GLY A 132 13.54 9.73 -15.80
CA GLY A 132 14.07 8.54 -16.48
C GLY A 132 13.48 8.33 -17.87
N SER A 133 13.00 7.11 -18.14
CA SER A 133 12.66 6.67 -19.50
C SER A 133 11.29 6.02 -19.59
N LEU A 134 10.58 6.30 -20.67
CA LEU A 134 9.45 5.47 -21.12
C LEU A 134 10.03 4.38 -22.02
N GLY A 135 9.79 3.12 -21.70
CA GLY A 135 10.31 1.99 -22.45
C GLY A 135 9.22 1.06 -22.95
N TYR A 136 9.62 0.11 -23.80
CA TYR A 136 8.82 -1.07 -24.11
C TYR A 136 9.66 -2.33 -24.01
N THR A 137 9.01 -3.45 -23.71
CA THR A 137 9.55 -4.80 -23.84
C THR A 137 8.67 -5.62 -24.77
N SER A 138 9.31 -6.45 -25.59
CA SER A 138 8.68 -7.32 -26.59
C SER A 138 9.69 -8.39 -27.04
N PHE A 139 9.34 -9.14 -28.07
CA PHE A 139 10.10 -10.27 -28.59
C PHE A 139 11.56 -9.92 -28.96
N GLY A 140 12.47 -10.85 -28.66
CA GLY A 140 13.90 -10.66 -28.94
C GLY A 140 14.28 -10.67 -30.41
N TYR A 141 13.46 -11.25 -31.30
CA TYR A 141 13.78 -11.40 -32.71
C TYR A 141 12.66 -10.81 -33.59
N PRO A 142 12.68 -9.49 -33.83
CA PRO A 142 11.52 -8.77 -34.35
C PRO A 142 11.18 -9.12 -35.81
N GLU A 143 12.09 -9.77 -36.56
CA GLU A 143 11.79 -10.28 -37.90
C GLU A 143 10.73 -11.38 -37.94
N PHE A 144 10.52 -12.10 -36.83
CA PHE A 144 9.42 -13.08 -36.68
C PHE A 144 8.11 -12.44 -36.24
N HIS A 145 8.15 -11.16 -35.86
CA HIS A 145 7.03 -10.40 -35.31
C HIS A 145 6.91 -9.06 -36.03
N ARG A 146 6.98 -9.09 -37.37
CA ARG A 146 6.98 -7.88 -38.21
C ARG A 146 5.72 -7.04 -38.04
N GLN A 147 4.63 -7.68 -37.58
CA GLN A 147 3.34 -7.05 -37.35
C GLN A 147 3.31 -6.20 -36.09
N ILE A 148 4.21 -6.41 -35.12
CA ILE A 148 4.31 -5.53 -33.95
C ILE A 148 4.61 -4.11 -34.44
N PRO A 149 4.01 -3.06 -33.84
CA PRO A 149 4.17 -1.69 -34.30
C PRO A 149 5.52 -1.08 -33.88
N TRP A 150 6.63 -1.69 -34.30
CA TRP A 150 8.01 -1.33 -33.91
C TRP A 150 8.33 0.15 -34.16
N GLY A 151 7.88 0.70 -35.28
CA GLY A 151 8.09 2.12 -35.62
C GLY A 151 7.33 3.08 -34.69
N ILE A 152 6.12 2.71 -34.25
CA ILE A 152 5.36 3.48 -33.24
C ILE A 152 6.10 3.38 -31.89
N LEU A 153 6.53 2.19 -31.50
CA LEU A 153 7.26 1.98 -30.25
C LEU A 153 8.58 2.79 -30.21
N ASP A 154 9.40 2.73 -31.27
CA ASP A 154 10.66 3.49 -31.39
C ASP A 154 10.42 5.01 -31.41
N LYS A 155 9.31 5.47 -32.00
CA LYS A 155 8.96 6.89 -32.07
C LYS A 155 8.69 7.49 -30.68
N TYR A 156 7.99 6.78 -29.79
CA TYR A 156 7.53 7.33 -28.51
C TYR A 156 8.32 6.86 -27.29
N CYS A 157 9.00 5.71 -27.35
CA CYS A 157 9.81 5.22 -26.24
C CYS A 157 11.26 5.71 -26.33
N ASP A 158 11.92 5.80 -25.18
CA ASP A 158 13.32 6.14 -25.04
C ASP A 158 14.25 4.92 -25.07
N ILE A 159 13.73 3.74 -24.68
CA ILE A 159 14.51 2.51 -24.55
C ILE A 159 13.68 1.30 -25.03
N ALA A 160 14.35 0.35 -25.67
CA ALA A 160 13.79 -0.94 -26.08
C ALA A 160 14.40 -2.06 -25.23
N LEU A 161 13.58 -2.93 -24.65
CA LEU A 161 14.04 -4.02 -23.78
C LEU A 161 13.62 -5.39 -24.33
N PRO A 162 14.31 -5.92 -25.36
CA PRO A 162 13.92 -7.17 -25.99
C PRO A 162 14.11 -8.38 -25.09
N GLN A 163 13.14 -9.30 -25.12
CA GLN A 163 13.11 -10.52 -24.33
C GLN A 163 13.89 -11.65 -25.01
N ILE A 164 15.16 -11.86 -24.62
CA ILE A 164 16.06 -12.89 -25.16
C ILE A 164 15.89 -14.20 -24.39
N TYR A 165 14.67 -14.72 -24.38
CA TYR A 165 14.32 -16.01 -23.77
C TYR A 165 13.06 -16.64 -24.37
N PHE A 166 12.45 -15.98 -25.37
CA PHE A 166 11.34 -16.51 -26.15
C PHE A 166 11.79 -16.91 -27.57
N GLU A 167 11.04 -17.85 -28.17
CA GLU A 167 11.06 -18.23 -29.59
C GLU A 167 12.40 -18.75 -30.12
N LYS A 168 13.13 -17.92 -30.89
CA LYS A 168 14.48 -18.23 -31.40
C LYS A 168 15.49 -18.32 -30.26
N PHE A 169 15.14 -17.73 -29.13
CA PHE A 169 15.89 -17.78 -27.90
C PHE A 169 15.25 -18.78 -26.94
N SER A 170 16.10 -19.29 -26.07
CA SER A 170 15.71 -20.18 -24.98
C SER A 170 16.18 -19.51 -23.70
N PHE A 171 15.51 -19.78 -22.58
CA PHE A 171 15.92 -19.28 -21.28
C PHE A 171 17.39 -19.63 -20.95
N ARG A 172 17.92 -20.75 -21.48
CA ARG A 172 19.36 -21.05 -21.48
C ARG A 172 19.84 -21.87 -22.69
N PRO A 173 21.15 -21.79 -23.03
CA PRO A 173 22.06 -20.70 -22.67
C PRO A 173 21.78 -19.46 -23.54
N THR A 174 21.97 -18.26 -22.97
CA THR A 174 22.06 -17.02 -23.77
C THR A 174 23.53 -16.75 -24.04
N THR A 175 23.98 -17.14 -25.22
CA THR A 175 25.36 -16.92 -25.66
C THR A 175 25.55 -15.49 -26.13
N GLN A 176 26.81 -15.07 -26.22
CA GLN A 176 27.14 -13.77 -26.81
C GLN A 176 26.58 -13.64 -28.23
N GLU A 177 26.62 -14.71 -29.04
CA GLU A 177 26.05 -14.66 -30.40
C GLU A 177 24.54 -14.43 -30.39
N LYS A 178 23.80 -14.97 -29.41
CA LYS A 178 22.35 -14.75 -29.28
C LYS A 178 22.05 -13.28 -28.96
N VAL A 179 22.82 -12.68 -28.05
CA VAL A 179 22.67 -11.26 -27.71
C VAL A 179 23.00 -10.39 -28.91
N GLU A 180 24.12 -10.64 -29.59
CA GLU A 180 24.52 -9.91 -30.79
C GLU A 180 23.51 -10.07 -31.94
N ALA A 181 22.92 -11.26 -32.11
CA ALA A 181 21.86 -11.51 -33.08
C ALA A 181 20.59 -10.69 -32.77
N CYS A 182 20.18 -10.62 -31.51
CA CYS A 182 19.06 -9.77 -31.07
C CYS A 182 19.33 -8.29 -31.39
N LEU A 183 20.50 -7.79 -31.00
CA LEU A 183 20.90 -6.40 -31.24
C LEU A 183 20.96 -6.08 -32.74
N LYS A 184 21.51 -7.00 -33.53
CA LYS A 184 21.60 -6.87 -35.00
C LYS A 184 20.21 -6.85 -35.64
N ALA A 185 19.31 -7.74 -35.24
CA ALA A 185 17.96 -7.82 -35.81
C ALA A 185 17.16 -6.53 -35.57
N HIS A 186 17.23 -5.97 -34.35
CA HIS A 186 16.58 -4.69 -34.05
C HIS A 186 17.19 -3.53 -34.85
N LYS A 187 18.52 -3.47 -34.99
CA LYS A 187 19.19 -2.47 -35.81
C LYS A 187 18.83 -2.58 -37.30
N GLN A 188 18.65 -3.80 -37.82
CA GLN A 188 18.29 -4.04 -39.21
C GLN A 188 16.86 -3.58 -39.55
N LEU A 189 15.97 -3.52 -38.57
CA LEU A 189 14.65 -2.88 -38.70
C LEU A 189 14.70 -1.35 -38.69
N GLY A 190 15.88 -0.76 -38.53
CA GLY A 190 16.05 0.70 -38.47
C GLY A 190 15.68 1.33 -37.13
N LEU A 191 15.54 0.53 -36.07
CA LEU A 191 15.25 1.03 -34.72
C LEU A 191 16.46 1.78 -34.16
N THR A 192 16.22 2.95 -33.58
CA THR A 192 17.28 3.92 -33.24
C THR A 192 17.51 4.08 -31.75
N LYS A 193 16.57 3.65 -30.92
CA LYS A 193 16.68 3.79 -29.46
C LYS A 193 17.70 2.81 -28.86
N PRO A 194 18.28 3.12 -27.69
CA PRO A 194 19.06 2.17 -26.91
C PRO A 194 18.31 0.83 -26.74
N ILE A 195 18.98 -0.26 -27.12
CA ILE A 195 18.46 -1.63 -27.00
C ILE A 195 19.14 -2.29 -25.80
N LEU A 196 18.35 -2.58 -24.77
CA LEU A 196 18.77 -3.05 -23.46
C LEU A 196 18.22 -4.47 -23.25
N PRO A 197 18.94 -5.51 -23.71
CA PRO A 197 18.38 -6.86 -23.75
C PRO A 197 18.08 -7.41 -22.37
N ILE A 198 17.02 -8.22 -22.30
CA ILE A 198 16.60 -8.94 -21.12
C ILE A 198 17.00 -10.40 -21.29
N TRP A 199 17.81 -10.91 -20.37
CA TRP A 199 18.07 -12.34 -20.29
C TRP A 199 17.09 -13.01 -19.32
N GLY A 200 16.33 -13.98 -19.81
CA GLY A 200 15.50 -14.84 -18.98
C GLY A 200 16.38 -15.86 -18.29
N SER A 201 16.52 -15.74 -16.98
CA SER A 201 17.40 -16.59 -16.18
C SER A 201 16.84 -17.99 -15.87
N GLU A 202 15.57 -18.27 -16.23
CA GLU A 202 14.88 -19.52 -15.86
C GLU A 202 13.94 -20.08 -16.93
N ALA A 203 14.19 -21.31 -17.38
CA ALA A 203 13.12 -22.28 -17.64
C ALA A 203 13.69 -23.70 -17.56
N ASP A 204 13.00 -24.56 -16.82
CA ASP A 204 12.94 -26.03 -16.98
C ASP A 204 14.23 -26.84 -17.19
N ALA A 205 15.39 -26.32 -16.78
CA ALA A 205 16.65 -27.04 -16.90
C ALA A 205 17.10 -27.58 -15.54
N ASN A 206 17.63 -28.80 -15.54
CA ASN A 206 18.38 -29.39 -14.42
C ASN A 206 19.54 -28.50 -13.90
N ASN A 207 19.91 -27.43 -14.63
CA ASN A 207 21.05 -26.53 -14.37
C ASN A 207 20.66 -25.04 -14.42
N PRO A 208 20.22 -24.45 -13.28
CA PRO A 208 19.92 -23.03 -13.16
C PRO A 208 21.18 -22.15 -13.29
N ALA A 209 21.02 -20.87 -13.62
CA ALA A 209 22.15 -19.94 -13.68
C ALA A 209 22.84 -19.78 -12.32
N THR A 210 24.14 -19.52 -12.32
CA THR A 210 24.92 -19.10 -11.14
C THR A 210 24.88 -17.57 -11.00
N ALA A 211 25.10 -17.01 -9.80
CA ALA A 211 25.22 -15.55 -9.62
C ALA A 211 26.35 -14.99 -10.47
N ALA A 212 27.45 -15.74 -10.60
CA ALA A 212 28.58 -15.36 -11.42
C ALA A 212 28.20 -15.22 -12.90
N GLU A 213 27.41 -16.15 -13.45
CA GLU A 213 26.94 -16.06 -14.84
C GLU A 213 25.99 -14.88 -15.06
N LEU A 214 25.09 -14.63 -14.10
CA LEU A 214 24.19 -13.48 -14.13
C LEU A 214 24.97 -12.16 -14.04
N GLN A 215 25.94 -12.08 -13.13
CA GLN A 215 26.80 -10.91 -12.99
C GLN A 215 27.67 -10.68 -14.23
N ASN A 216 28.21 -11.76 -14.82
CA ASN A 216 29.00 -11.67 -16.04
C ASN A 216 28.18 -11.13 -17.20
N TYR A 217 26.93 -11.57 -17.35
CA TYR A 217 26.02 -11.03 -18.35
C TYR A 217 25.78 -9.53 -18.14
N LEU A 218 25.42 -9.11 -16.91
CA LEU A 218 25.21 -7.70 -16.59
C LEU A 218 26.47 -6.86 -16.79
N ASN A 219 27.66 -7.42 -16.51
CA ASN A 219 28.94 -6.77 -16.71
C ASN A 219 29.28 -6.60 -18.20
N GLN A 220 28.96 -7.60 -19.02
CA GLN A 220 29.27 -7.61 -20.44
C GLN A 220 28.34 -6.68 -21.25
N TYR A 221 27.07 -6.56 -20.84
CA TYR A 221 26.07 -5.79 -21.58
C TYR A 221 25.54 -4.63 -20.73
N SER A 222 26.06 -3.43 -20.97
CA SER A 222 25.63 -2.22 -20.27
C SER A 222 24.12 -1.99 -20.42
N GLY A 223 23.45 -1.65 -19.31
CA GLY A 223 22.00 -1.43 -19.27
C GLY A 223 21.12 -2.66 -19.46
N SER A 224 21.71 -3.85 -19.66
CA SER A 224 20.96 -5.10 -19.75
C SER A 224 20.26 -5.44 -18.43
N SER A 225 19.32 -6.38 -18.50
CA SER A 225 18.56 -6.79 -17.33
C SER A 225 18.24 -8.28 -17.31
N ILE A 226 17.80 -8.75 -16.15
CA ILE A 226 17.48 -10.16 -15.91
C ILE A 226 16.00 -10.31 -15.59
N TRP A 227 15.34 -11.24 -16.29
CA TRP A 227 14.00 -11.74 -15.98
C TRP A 227 14.07 -13.05 -15.18
N ARG A 228 13.21 -13.19 -14.17
CA ARG A 228 13.10 -14.40 -13.31
C ARG A 228 11.66 -14.60 -12.83
N ILE A 229 11.18 -15.85 -12.75
CA ILE A 229 9.83 -16.19 -12.27
C ILE A 229 9.95 -16.86 -10.89
N PRO A 230 9.49 -16.23 -9.79
CA PRO A 230 9.62 -16.81 -8.45
C PRO A 230 8.59 -17.92 -8.13
N ASN A 231 8.26 -18.82 -9.08
CA ASN A 231 7.23 -19.85 -8.87
C ASN A 231 7.79 -21.28 -8.76
N THR A 232 7.24 -21.98 -7.76
CA THR A 232 7.42 -23.39 -7.35
C THR A 232 8.67 -23.67 -6.50
N ASP A 233 8.43 -24.37 -5.38
CA ASP A 233 9.31 -24.59 -4.23
C ASP A 233 10.62 -25.37 -4.50
N GLU A 234 11.02 -25.52 -5.76
CA GLU A 234 12.29 -26.10 -6.16
C GLU A 234 12.82 -25.35 -7.38
N ARG A 235 14.01 -24.73 -7.29
CA ARG A 235 15.04 -24.53 -8.34
C ARG A 235 15.80 -23.18 -8.20
N GLY A 236 17.12 -23.24 -8.04
CA GLY A 236 18.05 -22.28 -8.64
C GLY A 236 19.02 -21.46 -7.79
N GLU A 237 20.20 -22.04 -7.48
CA GLU A 237 21.34 -21.45 -6.75
C GLU A 237 22.17 -20.42 -7.55
N ALA A 238 21.54 -19.42 -8.16
CA ALA A 238 22.28 -18.31 -8.75
C ALA A 238 22.81 -17.38 -7.65
N TRP A 239 21.89 -16.60 -7.09
CA TRP A 239 22.10 -15.72 -5.94
C TRP A 239 21.65 -16.38 -4.63
N ASN A 240 21.41 -17.71 -4.67
CA ASN A 240 20.94 -18.54 -3.56
C ASN A 240 19.80 -17.91 -2.74
N LEU A 241 18.63 -17.72 -3.36
CA LEU A 241 17.38 -17.40 -2.66
C LEU A 241 16.77 -18.68 -2.07
N LYS A 242 17.37 -19.22 -1.01
CA LYS A 242 16.66 -20.13 -0.10
C LYS A 242 15.93 -19.30 0.95
N TYR A 243 14.65 -19.59 1.13
CA TYR A 243 13.92 -19.29 2.36
C TYR A 243 14.56 -20.12 3.48
N ILE A 244 15.30 -19.45 4.36
CA ILE A 244 15.64 -19.96 5.67
C ILE A 244 15.05 -18.92 6.63
N PRO A 245 14.11 -19.30 7.51
CA PRO A 245 13.32 -18.41 8.35
C PRO A 245 14.14 -17.84 9.53
N GLU A 246 15.38 -17.46 9.28
CA GLU A 246 16.29 -17.01 10.33
C GLU A 246 16.83 -15.60 10.13
N ASP A 247 16.49 -14.83 9.09
CA ASP A 247 16.81 -13.40 9.05
C ASP A 247 15.68 -12.49 8.54
N SER A 248 15.09 -11.79 9.50
CA SER A 248 13.90 -10.93 9.45
C SER A 248 14.25 -9.51 8.97
N ASN A 249 14.24 -9.26 7.66
CA ASN A 249 14.40 -7.89 7.13
C ASN A 249 13.67 -7.60 5.79
N LEU A 250 12.64 -8.37 5.40
CA LEU A 250 11.71 -7.96 4.32
C LEU A 250 10.48 -7.26 4.89
N PRO A 251 9.85 -6.36 4.11
CA PRO A 251 8.54 -5.82 4.42
C PRO A 251 7.53 -6.96 4.52
N VAL A 252 6.77 -6.94 5.60
CA VAL A 252 5.76 -7.95 5.86
C VAL A 252 4.61 -7.78 4.88
N PRO A 253 3.99 -8.88 4.36
CA PRO A 253 2.77 -8.76 3.56
C PRO A 253 1.77 -7.83 4.26
N THR A 254 1.18 -6.88 3.52
CA THR A 254 0.20 -5.93 4.06
C THR A 254 -1.23 -6.33 3.77
N SER A 255 -1.42 -7.47 3.10
CA SER A 255 -2.71 -8.03 2.73
C SER A 255 -3.45 -8.56 3.96
N THR A 256 -4.67 -8.07 4.16
CA THR A 256 -5.56 -8.56 5.22
C THR A 256 -6.07 -9.95 4.86
N LEU A 257 -5.62 -10.99 5.58
CA LEU A 257 -6.08 -12.36 5.39
C LEU A 257 -7.09 -12.78 6.46
N ARG A 258 -8.08 -13.60 6.07
CA ARG A 258 -9.10 -14.16 6.98
C ARG A 258 -9.62 -15.49 6.44
N ARG A 259 -10.45 -16.19 7.20
CA ARG A 259 -11.10 -17.43 6.73
C ARG A 259 -11.70 -17.25 5.33
N GLY A 260 -11.35 -18.17 4.43
CA GLY A 260 -11.77 -18.12 3.02
C GLY A 260 -10.83 -17.34 2.09
N SER A 261 -9.82 -16.62 2.62
CA SER A 261 -8.69 -16.15 1.82
C SER A 261 -7.95 -17.33 1.20
N LYS A 262 -7.43 -17.14 -0.02
CA LYS A 262 -6.69 -18.16 -0.77
C LYS A 262 -5.42 -17.58 -1.37
N GLY A 263 -4.48 -18.47 -1.68
CA GLY A 263 -3.30 -18.17 -2.47
C GLY A 263 -2.07 -17.85 -1.63
N SER A 264 -1.11 -17.21 -2.29
CA SER A 264 0.29 -17.29 -1.92
C SER A 264 0.68 -16.56 -0.61
N ASP A 265 -0.17 -15.63 -0.15
CA ASP A 265 -0.01 -14.97 1.15
C ASP A 265 -0.51 -15.86 2.29
N VAL A 266 -1.52 -16.69 2.03
CA VAL A 266 -2.00 -17.70 2.99
C VAL A 266 -0.96 -18.80 3.17
N GLU A 267 -0.28 -19.23 2.10
CA GLU A 267 0.85 -20.15 2.20
C GLU A 267 1.96 -19.57 3.10
N THR A 268 2.25 -18.28 2.93
CA THR A 268 3.27 -17.56 3.73
C THR A 268 2.87 -17.52 5.20
N LEU A 269 1.60 -17.20 5.47
CA LEU A 269 1.04 -17.24 6.82
C LEU A 269 1.12 -18.64 7.45
N GLN A 270 0.69 -19.67 6.72
CA GLN A 270 0.69 -21.06 7.17
C GLN A 270 2.13 -21.53 7.49
N LYS A 271 3.11 -21.19 6.63
CA LYS A 271 4.54 -21.45 6.86
C LYS A 271 5.01 -20.78 8.16
N LEU A 272 4.82 -19.46 8.31
CA LEU A 272 5.27 -18.72 9.50
C LEU A 272 4.64 -19.20 10.81
N LEU A 273 3.34 -19.52 10.78
CA LEU A 273 2.64 -20.07 11.95
C LEU A 273 3.14 -21.46 12.31
N ASN A 274 3.39 -22.32 11.31
CA ASN A 274 3.92 -23.67 11.53
C ASN A 274 5.37 -23.63 12.06
N GLU A 275 6.21 -22.75 11.53
CA GLU A 275 7.58 -22.52 12.02
C GLU A 275 7.60 -22.06 13.47
N LYS A 276 6.66 -21.20 13.84
CA LYS A 276 6.45 -20.78 15.22
C LYS A 276 5.62 -21.77 16.05
N GLY A 277 5.36 -22.99 15.56
CA GLY A 277 4.71 -24.06 16.33
C GLY A 277 3.21 -23.90 16.60
N PHE A 278 2.51 -23.00 15.91
CA PHE A 278 1.08 -22.75 16.10
C PHE A 278 0.14 -23.71 15.35
N ASN A 279 0.70 -24.61 14.51
CA ASN A 279 0.00 -25.64 13.74
C ASN A 279 -1.19 -25.09 12.91
N ALA A 280 -0.86 -24.45 11.80
CA ALA A 280 -1.79 -23.90 10.82
C ALA A 280 -2.35 -24.93 9.82
N GLY A 281 -1.94 -26.20 9.92
CA GLY A 281 -2.29 -27.26 8.97
C GLY A 281 -1.27 -27.42 7.84
N GLN A 282 -1.67 -28.13 6.77
CA GLN A 282 -0.88 -28.22 5.55
C GLN A 282 -0.72 -26.83 4.91
N VAL A 283 0.42 -26.58 4.27
CA VAL A 283 0.65 -25.34 3.53
C VAL A 283 0.04 -25.50 2.14
N ASP A 284 -1.27 -25.30 2.05
CA ASP A 284 -2.08 -25.49 0.85
C ASP A 284 -2.57 -24.16 0.24
N GLY A 285 -2.28 -23.04 0.91
CA GLY A 285 -2.71 -21.72 0.50
C GLY A 285 -4.19 -21.46 0.73
N ASP A 286 -4.90 -22.32 1.45
CA ASP A 286 -6.31 -22.16 1.79
C ASP A 286 -6.47 -21.77 3.27
N PHE A 287 -7.03 -20.58 3.54
CA PHE A 287 -7.19 -20.09 4.91
C PHE A 287 -8.42 -20.76 5.53
N GLY A 288 -8.22 -22.01 5.96
CA GLY A 288 -9.22 -22.87 6.57
C GLY A 288 -9.36 -22.68 8.08
N PRO A 289 -10.26 -23.44 8.72
CA PRO A 289 -10.48 -23.38 10.16
C PRO A 289 -9.23 -23.64 11.00
N GLN A 290 -8.31 -24.49 10.51
CA GLN A 290 -7.06 -24.80 11.21
C GLN A 290 -6.07 -23.63 11.16
N THR A 291 -5.94 -22.96 10.02
CA THR A 291 -5.13 -21.75 9.87
C THR A 291 -5.68 -20.62 10.74
N GLU A 292 -7.00 -20.42 10.80
CA GLU A 292 -7.60 -19.42 11.70
C GLU A 292 -7.33 -19.72 13.18
N ALA A 293 -7.45 -20.98 13.58
CA ALA A 293 -7.15 -21.39 14.95
C ALA A 293 -5.67 -21.11 15.30
N ALA A 294 -4.75 -21.36 14.37
CA ALA A 294 -3.34 -21.03 14.54
C ALA A 294 -3.08 -19.53 14.62
N VAL A 295 -3.72 -18.72 13.78
CA VAL A 295 -3.66 -17.24 13.85
C VAL A 295 -4.11 -16.74 15.21
N ARG A 296 -5.26 -17.21 15.71
CA ARG A 296 -5.78 -16.78 17.02
C ARG A 296 -4.85 -17.17 18.16
N LYS A 297 -4.27 -18.37 18.12
CA LYS A 297 -3.27 -18.80 19.12
C LYS A 297 -2.01 -17.95 19.05
N PHE A 298 -1.52 -17.66 17.84
CA PHE A 298 -0.38 -16.78 17.64
C PHE A 298 -0.65 -15.37 18.17
N GLN A 299 -1.79 -14.77 17.81
CA GLN A 299 -2.20 -13.46 18.30
C GLN A 299 -2.28 -13.40 19.83
N THR A 300 -2.80 -14.48 20.44
CA THR A 300 -2.85 -14.63 21.90
C THR A 300 -1.44 -14.63 22.50
N GLN A 301 -0.50 -15.38 21.92
CA GLN A 301 0.89 -15.45 22.37
C GLN A 301 1.62 -14.11 22.18
N ALA A 302 1.43 -13.47 21.03
CA ALA A 302 2.04 -12.20 20.66
C ALA A 302 1.41 -10.99 21.39
N ARG A 303 0.36 -11.22 22.21
CA ARG A 303 -0.36 -10.18 22.97
C ARG A 303 -0.89 -9.04 22.09
N ILE A 304 -1.35 -9.40 20.90
CA ILE A 304 -2.05 -8.51 19.96
C ILE A 304 -3.53 -8.91 19.90
N GLU A 305 -4.36 -8.16 19.17
CA GLU A 305 -5.79 -8.46 19.07
C GLU A 305 -6.04 -9.87 18.50
N VAL A 306 -6.89 -10.65 19.18
CA VAL A 306 -7.22 -12.05 18.83
C VAL A 306 -8.50 -12.09 18.00
N ASP A 307 -8.45 -11.55 16.80
CA ASP A 307 -9.58 -11.45 15.88
C ASP A 307 -9.61 -12.57 14.83
N GLY A 308 -8.53 -13.36 14.71
CA GLY A 308 -8.38 -14.40 13.68
C GLY A 308 -8.12 -13.84 12.29
N ILE A 309 -7.82 -12.54 12.18
CA ILE A 309 -7.54 -11.81 10.95
C ILE A 309 -6.06 -11.43 10.94
N VAL A 310 -5.40 -11.69 9.82
CA VAL A 310 -3.99 -11.35 9.65
C VAL A 310 -3.91 -10.00 8.95
N GLY A 311 -3.97 -8.94 9.75
CA GLY A 311 -3.66 -7.57 9.35
C GLY A 311 -2.21 -7.19 9.66
N PHE A 312 -1.86 -5.93 9.44
CA PHE A 312 -0.48 -5.42 9.63
C PHE A 312 0.13 -5.76 10.99
N GLN A 313 -0.62 -5.69 12.09
CA GLN A 313 -0.12 -6.05 13.43
C GLN A 313 0.23 -7.53 13.56
N THR A 314 -0.64 -8.42 13.07
CA THR A 314 -0.39 -9.88 13.07
C THR A 314 0.81 -10.22 12.20
N TRP A 315 0.89 -9.59 11.05
CA TRP A 315 2.04 -9.68 10.15
C TRP A 315 3.33 -9.23 10.83
N GLN A 316 3.36 -8.02 11.39
CA GLN A 316 4.52 -7.48 12.09
C GLN A 316 4.98 -8.39 13.24
N ALA A 317 4.04 -8.92 14.01
CA ALA A 317 4.37 -9.84 15.10
C ALA A 317 4.90 -11.19 14.58
N LEU A 318 4.38 -11.69 13.45
CA LEU A 318 4.88 -12.93 12.82
C LEU A 318 6.32 -12.76 12.32
N ALA A 319 6.72 -11.54 11.96
CA ALA A 319 8.07 -11.22 11.52
C ALA A 319 9.09 -11.08 12.68
N ASP A 320 8.64 -10.98 13.94
CA ASP A 320 9.50 -10.86 15.11
C ASP A 320 10.05 -12.25 15.55
N LYS A 321 11.38 -12.39 15.68
CA LYS A 321 12.06 -13.66 16.02
C LYS A 321 11.83 -14.13 17.46
N SER A 322 11.28 -13.29 18.34
CA SER A 322 11.18 -13.58 19.77
C SER A 322 9.96 -14.40 20.20
N THR A 323 8.95 -14.49 19.32
CA THR A 323 7.68 -15.17 19.60
C THR A 323 7.77 -16.67 19.27
N ASN A 324 8.23 -17.47 20.23
CA ASN A 324 8.19 -18.93 20.19
C ASN A 324 7.27 -19.45 21.32
N PRO A 325 6.39 -20.44 21.08
CA PRO A 325 5.53 -21.06 22.10
C PRO A 325 6.28 -21.53 23.35
N ASN A 326 7.59 -21.82 23.23
CA ASN A 326 8.42 -22.37 24.30
C ASN A 326 9.29 -21.36 25.07
N ASN A 327 9.22 -20.06 24.77
CA ASN A 327 10.00 -19.04 25.49
C ASN A 327 9.08 -17.95 26.08
N PRO A 328 8.81 -17.97 27.40
CA PRO A 328 7.93 -16.98 28.02
C PRO A 328 8.57 -15.58 28.20
N ASN A 329 9.86 -15.38 27.87
CA ASN A 329 10.63 -14.20 28.31
C ASN A 329 11.50 -13.46 27.25
N GLY A 330 11.28 -13.61 25.94
CA GLY A 330 11.91 -12.73 24.92
C GLY A 330 10.85 -12.11 24.03
N THR A 331 10.82 -10.82 23.65
CA THR A 331 11.69 -9.65 23.84
C THR A 331 10.82 -8.37 23.92
N GLY A 332 11.38 -7.27 24.43
CA GLY A 332 11.41 -6.04 23.61
C GLY A 332 10.22 -5.09 23.54
N LEU A 333 9.33 -5.03 24.54
CA LEU A 333 8.71 -3.76 24.94
C LEU A 333 9.09 -3.54 26.40
N ILE A 334 9.84 -2.47 26.67
CA ILE A 334 10.12 -2.03 28.03
C ILE A 334 8.75 -1.76 28.67
N SER A 335 8.43 -2.53 29.71
CA SER A 335 7.29 -2.20 30.56
C SER A 335 7.52 -0.81 31.15
N LEU A 336 6.57 0.11 30.95
CA LEU A 336 6.52 1.43 31.59
C LEU A 336 6.56 1.36 33.14
N LYS A 337 6.56 0.16 33.73
CA LYS A 337 6.64 -0.07 35.18
C LYS A 337 7.98 0.31 35.81
N ASN A 338 9.05 0.52 35.04
CA ASN A 338 10.39 0.82 35.57
C ASN A 338 10.91 2.24 35.29
N ILE A 339 10.06 3.17 34.83
CA ILE A 339 10.41 4.60 34.86
C ILE A 339 10.13 5.10 36.28
N PRO A 340 11.12 5.62 37.01
CA PRO A 340 10.87 6.23 38.31
C PRO A 340 9.79 7.31 38.15
N ASN A 341 8.77 7.27 39.00
CA ASN A 341 7.76 8.31 39.16
C ASN A 341 8.44 9.67 39.34
N LYS A 342 8.67 10.37 38.24
CA LYS A 342 9.02 11.78 38.24
C LYS A 342 8.06 12.43 37.26
N GLU A 343 7.00 12.95 37.84
CA GLU A 343 6.03 13.88 37.29
C GLU A 343 6.31 14.32 35.84
N ILE A 344 5.66 13.66 34.88
CA ILE A 344 5.46 14.28 33.57
C ILE A 344 4.27 15.22 33.72
N GLN A 345 4.54 16.43 34.21
CA GLN A 345 3.64 17.57 34.05
C GLN A 345 3.68 18.03 32.58
N GLY A 346 2.51 18.05 31.93
CA GLY A 346 2.30 18.62 30.59
C GLY A 346 1.79 17.56 29.60
N PHE A 347 0.54 17.54 29.15
CA PHE A 347 -0.33 18.66 28.81
C PHE A 347 -1.79 18.33 29.13
N PHE A 348 -2.27 19.01 30.16
CA PHE A 348 -3.68 19.26 30.43
C PHE A 348 -4.21 20.31 29.45
N PHE A 349 -5.54 20.37 29.29
CA PHE A 349 -6.25 21.52 28.74
C PHE A 349 -5.68 22.85 29.29
N PRO A 350 -5.74 23.97 28.54
CA PRO A 350 -5.48 25.29 29.10
C PRO A 350 -6.30 25.48 30.38
N SER A 351 -5.62 25.81 31.49
CA SER A 351 -6.18 25.96 32.85
C SER A 351 -7.33 26.97 32.98
N ASP A 352 -7.49 27.76 31.94
CA ASP A 352 -8.32 28.95 31.80
C ASP A 352 -9.44 28.75 30.77
N ASN A 353 -9.64 27.51 30.28
CA ASN A 353 -10.78 27.16 29.44
C ASN A 353 -12.01 26.76 30.30
N PRO A 354 -13.02 27.65 30.46
CA PRO A 354 -14.18 27.39 31.32
C PRO A 354 -15.09 26.25 30.81
N PHE A 355 -14.82 25.74 29.61
CA PHE A 355 -15.57 24.68 28.95
C PHE A 355 -14.94 23.29 29.11
N ALA A 356 -13.73 23.18 29.64
CA ALA A 356 -13.03 21.90 29.83
C ALA A 356 -13.04 21.50 31.31
N LYS A 357 -14.04 20.73 31.74
CA LYS A 357 -13.96 20.01 33.01
C LYS A 357 -13.47 18.59 32.78
N THR A 358 -12.62 18.11 33.68
CA THR A 358 -12.33 16.68 33.86
C THR A 358 -13.66 15.94 33.95
N ALA A 359 -13.88 14.94 33.09
CA ALA A 359 -15.10 14.16 33.12
C ALA A 359 -15.13 13.31 34.41
N ILE A 360 -15.74 13.83 35.48
CA ILE A 360 -16.02 13.10 36.73
C ILE A 360 -17.45 12.52 36.74
N SER A 361 -18.10 12.43 35.57
CA SER A 361 -19.49 11.94 35.47
C SER A 361 -19.55 10.43 35.69
N SER A 362 -20.24 10.01 36.75
CA SER A 362 -20.62 8.62 37.06
C SER A 362 -21.75 8.08 36.15
N ASN A 363 -21.97 8.65 34.97
CA ASN A 363 -23.01 8.22 34.04
C ASN A 363 -22.64 8.49 32.55
N PRO A 364 -22.19 7.46 31.79
CA PRO A 364 -21.84 7.57 30.36
C PRO A 364 -23.05 7.46 29.40
N LYS A 365 -24.28 7.43 29.96
CA LYS A 365 -25.41 6.57 29.56
C LYS A 365 -25.03 5.07 29.66
N ARG A 366 -25.04 4.60 30.91
CA ARG A 366 -24.55 3.30 31.44
C ARG A 366 -24.74 2.04 30.58
N TRP A 367 -23.72 1.20 30.62
CA TRP A 367 -23.87 -0.25 30.60
C TRP A 367 -23.00 -0.92 31.69
N ILE A 368 -23.52 -1.98 32.31
CA ILE A 368 -22.93 -2.77 33.42
C ILE A 368 -23.45 -4.23 33.29
N GLY A 369 -22.59 -5.24 33.07
CA GLY A 369 -22.93 -6.69 33.13
C GLY A 369 -22.06 -7.62 32.26
N GLU A 370 -21.51 -8.73 32.79
CA GLU A 370 -20.70 -9.75 32.05
C GLU A 370 -21.52 -10.60 31.04
N PRO A 371 -20.94 -11.62 30.39
CA PRO A 371 -20.10 -11.68 29.19
C PRO A 371 -20.90 -11.38 27.91
N GLY A 372 -20.39 -10.46 27.11
CA GLY A 372 -21.23 -9.37 26.60
C GLY A 372 -20.61 -7.99 26.90
N GLN A 373 -19.48 -7.94 27.62
CA GLN A 373 -18.65 -6.75 27.84
C GLN A 373 -17.65 -6.52 26.71
N ARG A 374 -18.15 -6.04 25.56
CA ARG A 374 -17.37 -5.19 24.66
C ARG A 374 -17.79 -3.74 24.88
N ALA A 375 -17.01 -3.01 25.69
CA ALA A 375 -16.76 -1.56 25.66
C ALA A 375 -16.20 -1.10 27.02
N ARG A 376 -14.90 -1.33 27.27
CA ARG A 376 -14.18 -0.48 28.24
C ARG A 376 -14.22 0.95 27.68
N TYR A 377 -14.32 1.97 28.53
CA TYR A 377 -13.92 3.32 28.11
C TYR A 377 -12.52 3.20 27.51
N LEU A 378 -12.31 3.60 26.25
CA LEU A 378 -10.96 3.78 25.73
C LEU A 378 -10.23 4.71 26.71
N GLN A 379 -9.32 4.12 27.49
CA GLN A 379 -8.44 4.89 28.34
C GLN A 379 -7.40 5.56 27.47
N ASP A 380 -6.74 6.59 28.00
CA ASP A 380 -5.70 7.29 27.27
C ASP A 380 -4.51 6.36 26.99
N GLU A 381 -4.30 5.34 27.84
CA GLU A 381 -3.32 4.27 27.61
C GLU A 381 -3.68 3.33 26.45
N ASP A 382 -4.96 3.23 26.07
CA ASP A 382 -5.45 2.36 25.01
C ASP A 382 -5.46 3.07 23.65
N MET A 383 -5.38 4.41 23.61
CA MET A 383 -5.49 5.18 22.37
C MET A 383 -4.14 5.24 21.63
N PRO A 384 -4.08 4.96 20.31
CA PRO A 384 -2.89 5.22 19.51
C PRO A 384 -2.72 6.74 19.34
N VAL A 385 -1.95 7.36 20.24
CA VAL A 385 -1.71 8.80 20.21
C VAL A 385 -0.52 9.12 19.32
N VAL A 386 -0.69 10.07 18.39
CA VAL A 386 0.42 10.59 17.60
C VAL A 386 1.44 11.26 18.53
N GLU A 387 2.70 10.81 18.50
CA GLU A 387 3.75 11.27 19.42
C GLU A 387 4.10 12.76 19.22
N ASN A 388 4.17 13.21 17.96
CA ASN A 388 4.48 14.60 17.61
C ASN A 388 3.31 15.29 16.88
N PRO A 389 2.53 16.17 17.55
CA PRO A 389 1.39 16.84 16.94
C PRO A 389 1.75 17.88 15.88
N GLN A 390 3.02 18.28 15.78
CA GLN A 390 3.49 19.22 14.74
C GLN A 390 3.76 18.53 13.39
N VAL A 391 3.87 17.20 13.38
CA VAL A 391 4.17 16.40 12.17
C VAL A 391 3.20 15.23 12.11
N ARG A 392 1.97 15.50 11.66
CA ARG A 392 0.96 14.47 11.41
C ARG A 392 1.01 14.04 9.95
N SER A 393 0.83 12.75 9.69
CA SER A 393 0.74 12.20 8.33
C SER A 393 -0.69 11.78 7.99
N PRO A 394 -1.06 11.76 6.69
CA PRO A 394 -2.28 11.13 6.22
C PRO A 394 -2.47 9.70 6.74
N GLU A 395 -1.36 8.97 6.86
CA GLU A 395 -1.38 7.57 7.28
C GLU A 395 -1.78 7.41 8.76
N GLN A 396 -1.31 8.31 9.62
CA GLN A 396 -1.73 8.31 11.02
C GLN A 396 -3.23 8.55 11.16
N ILE A 397 -3.84 9.38 10.30
CA ILE A 397 -5.29 9.57 10.28
C ILE A 397 -6.00 8.25 9.88
N ARG A 398 -5.48 7.52 8.89
CA ARG A 398 -6.04 6.23 8.47
C ARG A 398 -5.94 5.19 9.59
N GLN A 399 -4.75 5.03 10.17
CA GLN A 399 -4.49 4.09 11.25
C GLN A 399 -5.40 4.33 12.46
N VAL A 400 -5.61 5.60 12.84
CA VAL A 400 -6.54 5.94 13.92
C VAL A 400 -7.97 5.54 13.57
N ILE A 401 -8.46 5.85 12.37
CA ILE A 401 -9.83 5.49 11.96
C ILE A 401 -10.00 3.97 11.89
N ASP A 402 -9.00 3.27 11.37
CA ASP A 402 -9.03 1.82 11.19
C ASP A 402 -8.93 1.11 12.55
N TYR A 403 -8.08 1.59 13.46
CA TYR A 403 -8.00 1.12 14.86
C TYR A 403 -9.33 1.29 15.59
N LEU A 404 -9.99 2.44 15.42
CA LEU A 404 -11.30 2.68 16.03
C LEU A 404 -12.41 1.87 15.34
N ASN A 405 -12.15 1.29 14.17
CA ASN A 405 -13.00 0.31 13.48
C ASN A 405 -14.50 0.68 13.48
N VAL A 406 -14.80 1.90 13.05
CA VAL A 406 -16.16 2.48 13.15
C VAL A 406 -17.21 1.71 12.34
N ALA A 407 -16.79 1.01 11.29
CA ALA A 407 -17.66 0.27 10.37
C ALA A 407 -18.09 -1.11 10.90
N ASP A 408 -17.43 -1.64 11.94
CA ASP A 408 -17.75 -2.96 12.45
C ASP A 408 -19.11 -2.95 13.19
N PRO A 409 -20.10 -3.76 12.75
CA PRO A 409 -21.38 -3.89 13.43
C PRO A 409 -21.29 -4.42 14.87
N GLN A 410 -20.16 -5.03 15.24
CA GLN A 410 -19.92 -5.52 16.59
C GLN A 410 -19.29 -4.44 17.49
N ASN A 411 -18.91 -3.29 16.94
CA ASN A 411 -18.35 -2.16 17.67
C ASN A 411 -19.48 -1.30 18.29
N LYS A 412 -19.97 -1.75 19.44
CA LYS A 412 -21.07 -1.12 20.18
C LYS A 412 -20.81 0.32 20.63
N ARG A 413 -19.55 0.79 20.58
CA ARG A 413 -19.21 2.18 20.92
C ARG A 413 -19.74 3.18 19.89
N TYR A 414 -19.75 2.77 18.62
CA TYR A 414 -20.14 3.64 17.51
C TYR A 414 -21.41 3.17 16.81
N TRP A 415 -21.83 1.93 17.03
CA TRP A 415 -23.02 1.40 16.38
C TRP A 415 -24.30 2.06 16.90
N PRO A 416 -25.16 2.62 16.03
CA PRO A 416 -26.36 3.34 16.45
C PRO A 416 -27.32 2.42 17.21
N GLN A 417 -27.92 2.94 18.29
CA GLN A 417 -28.83 2.19 19.16
C GLN A 417 -30.02 3.08 19.55
N GLY A 418 -31.25 2.56 19.42
CA GLY A 418 -32.46 3.24 19.88
C GLY A 418 -32.73 4.59 19.19
N GLY A 419 -32.25 4.78 17.96
CA GLY A 419 -32.37 6.06 17.22
C GLY A 419 -31.30 7.11 17.56
N GLU A 420 -30.42 6.83 18.53
CA GLU A 420 -29.24 7.66 18.81
C GLU A 420 -28.06 7.27 17.89
N THR A 421 -27.28 8.26 17.48
CA THR A 421 -26.03 8.08 16.71
C THR A 421 -24.88 8.63 17.53
N TYR A 422 -23.68 8.08 17.32
CA TYR A 422 -22.50 8.38 18.15
C TYR A 422 -21.43 9.13 17.36
N CYS A 423 -21.87 9.96 16.41
CA CYS A 423 -21.00 10.71 15.50
C CYS A 423 -20.04 11.66 16.26
N ASN A 424 -20.54 12.30 17.30
CA ASN A 424 -19.78 13.18 18.19
C ASN A 424 -18.71 12.40 18.98
N ILE A 425 -19.03 11.19 19.45
CA ILE A 425 -18.08 10.32 20.17
C ILE A 425 -16.96 9.86 19.23
N PHE A 426 -17.31 9.38 18.03
CA PHE A 426 -16.33 8.94 17.05
C PHE A 426 -15.40 10.06 16.60
N ALA A 427 -15.95 11.22 16.23
CA ALA A 427 -15.15 12.38 15.85
C ALA A 427 -14.21 12.79 17.00
N ARG A 428 -14.69 12.80 18.24
CA ARG A 428 -13.86 13.10 19.41
C ARG A 428 -12.71 12.10 19.56
N ASP A 429 -12.98 10.80 19.48
CA ASP A 429 -11.95 9.78 19.71
C ASP A 429 -10.84 9.85 18.65
N VAL A 430 -11.21 10.02 17.37
CA VAL A 430 -10.22 10.24 16.31
C VAL A 430 -9.39 11.50 16.60
N MET A 431 -10.06 12.60 16.95
CA MET A 431 -9.38 13.87 17.20
C MET A 431 -8.47 13.82 18.45
N ARG A 432 -8.82 13.03 19.47
CA ARG A 432 -7.97 12.77 20.64
C ARG A 432 -6.69 12.03 20.26
N CYS A 433 -6.79 10.95 19.48
CA CYS A 433 -5.61 10.22 18.97
C CYS A 433 -4.70 11.12 18.13
N LEU A 434 -5.28 12.03 17.35
CA LEU A 434 -4.55 13.00 16.53
C LEU A 434 -4.05 14.21 17.32
N ARG A 435 -4.28 14.30 18.64
CA ARG A 435 -3.97 15.50 19.45
C ARG A 435 -4.56 16.79 18.84
N ALA A 436 -5.79 16.73 18.36
CA ALA A 436 -6.58 17.86 17.89
C ALA A 436 -7.78 18.03 18.85
N PRO A 437 -7.83 19.07 19.69
CA PRO A 437 -8.89 19.18 20.69
C PRO A 437 -10.27 19.34 20.04
N LEU A 438 -11.26 18.59 20.51
CA LEU A 438 -12.68 18.74 20.15
C LEU A 438 -13.50 18.75 21.43
N THR A 439 -14.47 19.65 21.54
CA THR A 439 -15.32 19.78 22.73
C THR A 439 -16.11 18.50 23.02
N HIS A 440 -16.34 18.18 24.30
CA HIS A 440 -17.14 17.00 24.68
C HIS A 440 -18.14 17.29 25.81
N TRP A 441 -17.69 17.78 26.97
CA TRP A 441 -18.59 18.15 28.06
C TRP A 441 -18.40 19.61 28.41
N VAL A 442 -19.49 20.38 28.39
CA VAL A 442 -19.52 21.75 28.91
C VAL A 442 -20.33 21.75 30.19
N GLY A 443 -19.67 21.97 31.33
CA GLY A 443 -20.29 21.81 32.64
C GLY A 443 -20.77 20.37 32.87
N LYS A 444 -22.09 20.18 32.94
CA LYS A 444 -22.74 18.86 33.09
C LYS A 444 -23.46 18.38 31.83
N LYS A 445 -23.25 19.02 30.67
CA LYS A 445 -23.92 18.71 29.40
C LYS A 445 -22.93 18.15 28.38
N GLU A 446 -23.22 16.97 27.85
CA GLU A 446 -22.52 16.40 26.70
C GLU A 446 -22.86 17.19 25.43
N GLN A 447 -21.84 17.51 24.64
CA GLN A 447 -21.97 18.28 23.42
C GLN A 447 -22.31 17.34 22.25
N GLY A 448 -23.40 17.65 21.57
CA GLY A 448 -23.76 17.02 20.30
C GLY A 448 -23.09 17.74 19.12
N ALA A 449 -23.37 17.26 17.91
CA ALA A 449 -22.81 17.85 16.69
C ALA A 449 -23.21 19.32 16.47
N ASN A 450 -24.38 19.77 16.97
CA ASN A 450 -24.79 21.17 16.88
C ASN A 450 -23.90 22.09 17.72
N GLU A 451 -23.65 21.70 18.97
CA GLU A 451 -22.78 22.46 19.86
C GLU A 451 -21.31 22.38 19.43
N MET A 452 -20.87 21.21 18.92
CA MET A 452 -19.54 21.06 18.31
C MET A 452 -19.37 21.98 17.09
N TYR A 453 -20.40 22.13 16.24
CA TYR A 453 -20.35 23.06 15.12
C TYR A 453 -20.12 24.51 15.58
N ASP A 454 -20.81 24.94 16.62
CA ASP A 454 -20.61 26.29 17.18
C ASP A 454 -19.22 26.44 17.79
N TRP A 455 -18.74 25.41 18.49
CA TRP A 455 -17.41 25.39 19.07
C TRP A 455 -16.29 25.44 17.99
N LEU A 456 -16.46 24.71 16.88
CA LEU A 456 -15.53 24.71 15.75
C LEU A 456 -15.46 26.06 15.02
N ASN A 457 -16.52 26.87 15.09
CA ASN A 457 -16.54 28.21 14.50
C ASN A 457 -15.93 29.29 15.41
N ASN A 458 -15.62 28.97 16.67
CA ASN A 458 -14.93 29.93 17.53
C ASN A 458 -13.41 29.89 17.24
N PRO A 459 -12.82 30.98 16.71
CA PRO A 459 -11.42 31.00 16.30
C PRO A 459 -10.44 30.79 17.47
N THR A 460 -10.84 31.00 18.72
CA THR A 460 -9.96 30.78 19.88
C THR A 460 -9.70 29.30 20.17
N ASN A 461 -10.42 28.39 19.52
CA ASN A 461 -10.34 26.95 19.75
C ASN A 461 -9.33 26.23 18.85
N GLY A 462 -8.57 26.96 18.03
CA GLY A 462 -7.56 26.39 17.13
C GLY A 462 -8.12 25.75 15.86
N TRP A 463 -9.42 25.88 15.63
CA TRP A 463 -10.08 25.40 14.41
C TRP A 463 -10.37 26.54 13.45
N LYS A 464 -10.22 26.26 12.17
CA LYS A 464 -10.52 27.21 11.09
C LYS A 464 -11.56 26.63 10.15
N SER A 465 -12.63 27.38 9.94
CA SER A 465 -13.62 27.10 8.89
C SER A 465 -12.99 27.34 7.51
N VAL A 466 -13.16 26.39 6.60
CA VAL A 466 -12.51 26.39 5.28
C VAL A 466 -13.46 25.91 4.17
N SER A 467 -13.07 26.15 2.92
CA SER A 467 -13.76 25.57 1.76
C SER A 467 -13.50 24.06 1.68
N VAL A 468 -14.38 23.34 0.98
CA VAL A 468 -14.26 21.89 0.78
C VAL A 468 -12.92 21.48 0.13
N ASN A 469 -12.40 22.28 -0.81
CA ASN A 469 -11.12 21.99 -1.46
C ASN A 469 -9.93 22.16 -0.51
N ILE A 470 -9.99 23.14 0.40
CA ILE A 470 -8.99 23.30 1.45
C ILE A 470 -9.10 22.14 2.44
N ALA A 471 -10.29 21.68 2.77
CA ALA A 471 -10.50 20.52 3.64
C ALA A 471 -9.90 19.24 3.04
N ILE A 472 -10.17 18.96 1.75
CA ILE A 472 -9.61 17.81 1.01
C ILE A 472 -8.08 17.86 1.04
N SER A 473 -7.50 18.98 0.62
CA SER A 473 -6.05 19.13 0.55
C SER A 473 -5.38 19.11 1.93
N SER A 474 -6.07 19.58 2.98
CA SER A 474 -5.57 19.55 4.36
C SER A 474 -5.57 18.12 4.92
N ALA A 475 -6.65 17.36 4.74
CA ALA A 475 -6.70 15.95 5.13
C ALA A 475 -5.63 15.12 4.40
N ALA A 476 -5.41 15.38 3.11
CA ALA A 476 -4.35 14.77 2.30
C ALA A 476 -2.92 15.15 2.75
N GLN A 477 -2.76 16.17 3.58
CA GLN A 477 -1.50 16.57 4.20
C GLN A 477 -1.37 16.10 5.67
N GLY A 478 -2.32 15.29 6.17
CA GLY A 478 -2.30 14.82 7.56
C GLY A 478 -2.84 15.84 8.56
N ILE A 479 -3.47 16.93 8.09
CA ILE A 479 -4.09 17.93 8.96
C ILE A 479 -5.45 17.39 9.43
N PRO A 480 -5.73 17.33 10.75
CA PRO A 480 -7.00 16.87 11.27
C PRO A 480 -8.13 17.74 10.73
N THR A 481 -9.08 17.08 10.07
CA THR A 481 -10.13 17.75 9.30
C THR A 481 -11.48 17.13 9.60
N LEU A 482 -12.46 17.97 9.88
CA LEU A 482 -13.83 17.58 10.19
C LEU A 482 -14.81 18.17 9.18
N VAL A 483 -15.89 17.44 8.93
CA VAL A 483 -17.10 17.97 8.29
C VAL A 483 -18.22 17.92 9.30
N CYS A 484 -18.97 19.01 9.42
CA CYS A 484 -20.03 19.12 10.41
C CYS A 484 -21.25 19.86 9.84
N TRP A 485 -22.44 19.36 10.18
CA TRP A 485 -23.72 19.97 9.85
C TRP A 485 -24.45 20.34 11.13
N LYS A 486 -24.78 21.62 11.27
CA LYS A 486 -25.68 22.11 12.32
C LYS A 486 -27.12 22.02 11.83
N ASN A 487 -27.97 21.35 12.60
CA ASN A 487 -29.40 21.26 12.37
C ASN A 487 -30.16 22.10 13.43
N PRO A 488 -30.68 23.29 13.07
CA PRO A 488 -31.36 24.16 14.02
C PRO A 488 -32.66 23.58 14.61
N ARG A 489 -33.25 22.57 13.94
CA ARG A 489 -34.55 21.98 14.29
C ARG A 489 -34.45 20.53 14.77
N GLY A 490 -33.24 20.05 15.06
CA GLY A 490 -33.03 18.66 15.45
C GLY A 490 -31.57 18.35 15.75
N ILE A 491 -31.19 17.09 15.58
CA ILE A 491 -29.83 16.62 15.84
C ILE A 491 -28.95 16.92 14.63
N GLY A 492 -27.78 17.53 14.87
CA GLY A 492 -26.75 17.76 13.86
C GLY A 492 -25.99 16.48 13.51
N HIS A 493 -24.97 16.59 12.65
CA HIS A 493 -24.10 15.46 12.33
C HIS A 493 -22.66 15.90 12.13
N ILE A 494 -21.70 15.05 12.51
CA ILE A 494 -20.26 15.32 12.39
C ILE A 494 -19.52 14.07 11.91
N ALA A 495 -18.50 14.25 11.07
CA ALA A 495 -17.68 13.16 10.56
C ALA A 495 -16.24 13.61 10.34
N VAL A 496 -15.34 12.64 10.24
CA VAL A 496 -13.92 12.89 9.99
C VAL A 496 -13.69 12.87 8.48
N VAL A 497 -13.07 13.93 7.95
CA VAL A 497 -12.66 13.95 6.54
C VAL A 497 -11.41 13.10 6.38
N ARG A 498 -11.45 12.25 5.36
CA ARG A 498 -10.46 11.22 5.12
C ARG A 498 -9.39 11.70 4.13
N PRO A 499 -8.13 11.24 4.26
CA PRO A 499 -7.07 11.67 3.35
C PRO A 499 -7.18 11.11 1.93
N GLU A 500 -8.05 10.12 1.71
CA GLU A 500 -8.30 9.53 0.39
C GLU A 500 -8.90 10.55 -0.59
N PRO A 501 -8.53 10.48 -1.89
CA PRO A 501 -9.15 11.29 -2.92
C PRO A 501 -10.67 11.08 -2.96
N GLY A 502 -11.40 12.19 -2.81
CA GLY A 502 -12.84 12.27 -3.05
C GLY A 502 -13.17 12.68 -4.48
N GLN A 503 -14.45 12.86 -4.77
CA GLN A 503 -14.91 13.54 -5.98
C GLN A 503 -14.77 15.07 -5.79
N PRO A 504 -14.77 15.88 -6.87
CA PRO A 504 -14.77 17.34 -6.77
C PRO A 504 -15.89 17.83 -5.84
N ASN A 505 -15.55 18.63 -4.83
CA ASN A 505 -16.47 19.12 -3.79
C ASN A 505 -17.18 18.04 -2.94
N ASN A 506 -16.76 16.78 -3.03
CA ASN A 506 -17.36 15.65 -2.32
C ASN A 506 -16.26 14.75 -1.73
N PRO A 507 -15.67 15.15 -0.58
CA PRO A 507 -14.56 14.44 0.04
C PRO A 507 -14.97 13.04 0.50
N ARG A 508 -13.97 12.18 0.73
CA ARG A 508 -14.19 10.94 1.50
C ARG A 508 -14.27 11.26 2.99
N ILE A 509 -15.09 10.53 3.72
CA ILE A 509 -15.27 10.67 5.17
C ILE A 509 -15.37 9.30 5.86
N ALA A 510 -15.08 9.28 7.16
CA ALA A 510 -15.44 8.21 8.08
C ALA A 510 -16.50 8.71 9.06
N GLN A 511 -17.52 7.89 9.37
CA GLN A 511 -18.59 8.31 10.27
C GLN A 511 -19.17 7.19 11.15
N ALA A 512 -19.67 7.61 12.31
CA ALA A 512 -20.59 6.88 13.18
C ALA A 512 -21.98 7.52 13.13
N GLY A 513 -22.73 7.29 12.04
CA GLY A 513 -24.02 7.95 11.78
C GLY A 513 -25.20 6.98 11.82
N ALA A 514 -26.25 7.28 11.06
CA ALA A 514 -27.33 6.32 10.82
C ALA A 514 -26.84 5.06 10.08
N ARG A 515 -25.78 5.22 9.27
CA ARG A 515 -25.00 4.14 8.67
C ARG A 515 -23.54 4.39 8.95
N ASN A 516 -22.88 3.44 9.60
CA ASN A 516 -21.47 3.55 9.90
C ASN A 516 -20.63 3.09 8.71
N PHE A 517 -19.54 3.81 8.46
CA PHE A 517 -18.55 3.38 7.49
C PHE A 517 -17.21 4.07 7.78
N ALA A 518 -16.15 3.33 7.51
CA ALA A 518 -14.80 3.83 7.67
C ALA A 518 -14.37 4.69 6.47
N ASN A 519 -14.97 4.53 5.29
CA ASN A 519 -14.60 5.27 4.09
C ASN A 519 -15.74 5.31 3.08
N ASN A 520 -16.37 6.47 2.91
CA ASN A 520 -17.34 6.71 1.83
C ASN A 520 -17.39 8.19 1.45
N LEU A 521 -18.10 8.53 0.36
CA LEU A 521 -18.30 9.92 -0.05
C LEU A 521 -19.12 10.70 0.99
N MET A 522 -18.82 12.00 1.15
CA MET A 522 -19.53 12.89 2.06
C MET A 522 -21.05 12.91 1.80
N THR A 523 -21.45 12.83 0.53
CA THR A 523 -22.87 12.73 0.13
C THR A 523 -23.58 11.49 0.67
N GLU A 524 -22.88 10.38 0.92
CA GLU A 524 -23.46 9.17 1.51
C GLU A 524 -23.75 9.35 3.01
N GLY A 525 -22.99 10.22 3.69
CA GLY A 525 -23.19 10.53 5.09
C GLY A 525 -24.16 11.70 5.35
N PHE A 526 -24.07 12.74 4.54
CA PHE A 526 -24.78 14.01 4.75
C PHE A 526 -25.89 14.28 3.75
N GLY A 527 -25.97 13.54 2.63
CA GLY A 527 -26.90 13.83 1.55
C GLY A 527 -26.63 15.19 0.90
N SER A 528 -27.69 15.94 0.60
CA SER A 528 -27.62 17.29 0.03
C SER A 528 -27.51 18.42 1.07
N ARG A 529 -27.25 18.08 2.34
CA ARG A 529 -27.22 19.07 3.43
C ARG A 529 -26.05 20.05 3.26
N LYS A 530 -26.27 21.30 3.63
CA LYS A 530 -25.22 22.32 3.66
C LYS A 530 -24.32 22.11 4.88
N VAL A 531 -23.12 21.62 4.65
CA VAL A 531 -22.11 21.32 5.68
C VAL A 531 -21.06 22.43 5.82
N GLY A 532 -20.42 22.51 6.98
CA GLY A 532 -19.18 23.27 7.18
C GLY A 532 -17.98 22.32 7.25
N TYR A 533 -16.81 22.79 6.81
CA TYR A 533 -15.55 22.07 6.91
C TYR A 533 -14.57 22.83 7.80
N PHE A 534 -13.87 22.08 8.65
CA PHE A 534 -12.99 22.64 9.68
C PHE A 534 -11.66 21.92 9.69
N ILE A 535 -10.57 22.68 9.77
CA ILE A 535 -9.21 22.14 9.91
C ILE A 535 -8.60 22.60 11.22
N TYR A 536 -7.83 21.72 11.85
CA TYR A 536 -7.06 22.04 13.04
C TYR A 536 -5.61 22.35 12.67
N LYS A 537 -5.20 23.61 12.84
CA LYS A 537 -3.80 24.01 12.65
C LYS A 537 -3.24 24.37 14.02
N ASN A 538 -2.20 23.65 14.44
CA ASN A 538 -1.40 24.01 15.61
C ASN A 538 -0.71 25.36 15.42
#